data_AF-A0A0Q4BDU3-F1
#
_entry.id   AF-A0A0Q4BDU3-F1
#
_cell.length_a   1.000
_cell.length_b   1.000
_cell.length_c   1.000
_cell.angle_alpha   90.00
_cell.angle_beta   90.00
_cell.angle_gamma   90.00
#
_symmetry.space_group_name_H-M   'P 1'
#
loop_
_entity.id
_entity.type
_entity.pdbx_description
1 polymer ?
#
loop_
_entity_poly.entity_id
_entity_poly.type
_entity_poly.pdbx_seq_one_letter_code
_entity_poly.pdbx_strand_id
1 'polypeptide(L)'
;MAITFSDAAKASMEAKGLKEADIKQVVEGAGKDRIYNGEKFIAKRKIGDLTVYADYSEKGDKIVINSVYCHKLAIRDIVLTGEETAWKYCKNNKPVMKGHTDLEYMGAVRSGPSLVEPESGESWFEEYLAVGALATAEALFQQKRA
;
A
#
# COMPACT_ATOMS: atom_id res chain seq x y z
N MET A 1 11.60 -15.64 -12.52
CA MET A 1 10.30 -15.22 -11.95
C MET A 1 9.33 -14.74 -13.02
N ALA A 2 8.24 -15.46 -13.20
CA ALA A 2 7.11 -15.03 -14.04
C ALA A 2 6.04 -14.34 -13.17
N ILE A 3 5.56 -13.17 -13.59
CA ILE A 3 4.50 -12.42 -12.90
C ILE A 3 3.17 -12.64 -13.62
N THR A 4 2.15 -13.03 -12.87
CA THR A 4 0.78 -13.26 -13.35
C THR A 4 -0.21 -12.42 -12.55
N PHE A 5 -1.25 -11.90 -13.21
CA PHE A 5 -2.26 -11.06 -12.60
C PHE A 5 -3.60 -11.81 -12.48
N SER A 6 -4.22 -11.77 -11.30
CA SER A 6 -5.59 -12.23 -11.11
C SER A 6 -6.58 -11.35 -11.89
N ASP A 7 -7.79 -11.85 -12.12
CA ASP A 7 -8.84 -11.05 -12.78
C ASP A 7 -9.23 -9.80 -11.96
N ALA A 8 -9.22 -9.92 -10.63
CA ALA A 8 -9.44 -8.80 -9.72
C ALA A 8 -8.33 -7.73 -9.85
N ALA A 9 -7.07 -8.16 -9.93
CA ALA A 9 -5.95 -7.23 -10.12
C ALA A 9 -6.05 -6.50 -11.47
N LYS A 10 -6.40 -7.21 -12.55
CA LYS A 10 -6.61 -6.59 -13.88
C LYS A 10 -7.72 -5.56 -13.87
N ALA A 11 -8.87 -5.89 -13.26
CA ALA A 11 -9.98 -4.96 -13.14
C ALA A 11 -9.60 -3.68 -12.35
N SER A 12 -8.92 -3.84 -11.22
CA SER A 12 -8.43 -2.69 -10.43
C SER A 12 -7.41 -1.84 -11.18
N MET A 13 -6.54 -2.47 -11.95
CA MET A 13 -5.56 -1.78 -12.79
C MET A 13 -6.23 -0.95 -13.88
N GLU A 14 -7.19 -1.53 -14.61
CA GLU A 14 -7.95 -0.82 -15.65
C GLU A 14 -8.72 0.37 -15.07
N ALA A 15 -9.41 0.18 -13.95
CA ALA A 15 -10.18 1.24 -13.30
C ALA A 15 -9.32 2.41 -12.81
N LYS A 16 -8.03 2.16 -12.51
CA LYS A 16 -7.08 3.16 -12.01
C LYS A 16 -6.10 3.65 -13.08
N GLY A 17 -6.17 3.12 -14.30
CA GLY A 17 -5.25 3.44 -15.40
C GLY A 17 -3.81 2.98 -15.16
N LEU A 18 -3.60 1.95 -14.34
CA LEU A 18 -2.28 1.38 -14.04
C LEU A 18 -1.90 0.33 -15.08
N LYS A 19 -0.65 0.35 -15.54
CA LYS A 19 -0.14 -0.64 -16.51
C LYS A 19 0.53 -1.79 -15.77
N GLU A 20 0.57 -2.97 -16.40
CA GLU A 20 1.31 -4.12 -15.86
C GLU A 20 2.78 -3.76 -15.55
N ALA A 21 3.41 -2.95 -16.40
CA ALA A 21 4.77 -2.47 -16.19
C ALA A 21 4.94 -1.70 -14.88
N ASP A 22 3.94 -0.89 -14.48
CA ASP A 22 3.98 -0.13 -13.23
C ASP A 22 3.95 -1.08 -12.02
N ILE A 23 3.12 -2.13 -12.09
CA ILE A 23 2.99 -3.10 -11.00
C ILE A 23 4.24 -3.98 -10.89
N LYS A 24 4.83 -4.35 -12.02
CA LYS A 24 6.14 -5.03 -12.03
C LYS A 24 7.20 -4.16 -11.35
N GLN A 25 7.24 -2.85 -11.64
CA GLN A 25 8.14 -1.92 -10.97
C GLN A 25 7.89 -1.78 -9.47
N VAL A 26 6.64 -1.90 -9.00
CA VAL A 26 6.31 -1.91 -7.57
C VAL A 26 6.91 -3.15 -6.91
N VAL A 27 6.64 -4.34 -7.46
CA VAL A 27 7.04 -5.61 -6.85
C VAL A 27 8.54 -5.85 -6.93
N GLU A 28 9.13 -5.66 -8.12
CA GLU A 28 10.56 -5.86 -8.34
C GLU A 28 11.39 -4.75 -7.67
N GLY A 29 10.88 -3.52 -7.69
CA GLY A 29 11.55 -2.37 -7.10
C GLY A 29 11.51 -2.32 -5.58
N ALA A 30 10.54 -3.00 -4.94
CA ALA A 30 10.46 -3.05 -3.49
C ALA A 30 11.65 -3.80 -2.86
N GLY A 31 12.15 -4.87 -3.49
CA GLY A 31 13.20 -5.70 -2.89
C GLY A 31 12.79 -6.19 -1.49
N LYS A 32 13.48 -5.72 -0.44
CA LYS A 32 13.11 -5.99 0.97
C LYS A 32 12.15 -4.98 1.58
N ASP A 33 11.84 -3.89 0.89
CA ASP A 33 10.94 -2.83 1.34
C ASP A 33 9.46 -3.20 1.12
N ARG A 34 9.05 -4.28 1.79
CA ARG A 34 7.72 -4.91 1.68
C ARG A 34 7.38 -5.61 2.98
N ILE A 35 6.10 -5.86 3.21
CA ILE A 35 5.63 -6.61 4.38
C ILE A 35 5.14 -7.99 3.96
N TYR A 36 5.28 -8.99 4.84
CA TYR A 36 4.88 -10.37 4.63
C TYR A 36 4.13 -10.93 5.83
N ASN A 37 3.03 -11.65 5.63
CA ASN A 37 2.22 -12.21 6.72
C ASN A 37 2.28 -13.75 6.86
N GLY A 38 3.16 -14.42 6.11
CA GLY A 38 3.21 -15.89 6.07
C GLY A 38 2.55 -16.51 4.84
N GLU A 39 1.75 -15.74 4.08
CA GLU A 39 1.07 -16.22 2.86
C GLU A 39 1.21 -15.23 1.70
N LYS A 40 1.15 -13.94 1.99
CA LYS A 40 1.14 -12.86 1.01
C LYS A 40 2.06 -11.72 1.42
N PHE A 41 2.43 -10.95 0.42
CA PHE A 41 3.26 -9.76 0.48
C PHE A 41 2.45 -8.53 0.12
N ILE A 42 2.77 -7.40 0.75
CA ILE A 42 2.36 -6.08 0.26
C ILE A 42 3.62 -5.27 -0.01
N ALA A 43 3.77 -4.86 -1.27
CA ALA A 43 4.77 -3.89 -1.71
C ALA A 43 4.07 -2.56 -2.01
N LYS A 44 4.79 -1.45 -1.82
CA LYS A 44 4.33 -0.12 -2.19
C LYS A 44 5.40 0.63 -2.97
N ARG A 45 4.99 1.54 -3.84
CA ARG A 45 5.89 2.49 -4.51
C ARG A 45 5.14 3.76 -4.88
N LYS A 46 5.84 4.89 -4.84
CA LYS A 46 5.35 6.14 -5.39
C LYS A 46 5.58 6.18 -6.91
N ILE A 47 4.52 6.37 -7.68
CA ILE A 47 4.54 6.53 -9.15
C ILE A 47 3.79 7.82 -9.48
N GLY A 48 4.54 8.85 -9.90
CA GLY A 48 4.00 10.21 -10.00
C GLY A 48 3.48 10.70 -8.64
N ASP A 49 2.22 11.12 -8.59
CA ASP A 49 1.55 11.58 -7.37
C ASP A 49 0.76 10.48 -6.65
N LEU A 50 0.83 9.23 -7.13
CA LEU A 50 0.13 8.10 -6.55
C LEU A 50 1.09 7.26 -5.71
N THR A 51 0.62 6.84 -4.54
CA THR A 51 1.20 5.69 -3.84
C THR A 51 0.46 4.44 -4.31
N VAL A 52 1.16 3.56 -5.01
CA VAL A 52 0.63 2.32 -5.60
C VAL A 52 1.07 1.14 -4.75
N TYR A 53 0.14 0.21 -4.51
CA TYR A 53 0.33 -0.99 -3.74
C TYR A 53 0.05 -2.22 -4.59
N ALA A 54 0.81 -3.28 -4.34
CA ALA A 54 0.56 -4.60 -4.88
C ALA A 54 0.45 -5.60 -3.73
N ASP A 55 -0.69 -6.26 -3.61
CA ASP A 55 -0.88 -7.47 -2.79
C ASP A 55 -0.61 -8.68 -3.68
N TYR A 56 0.37 -9.51 -3.29
CA TYR A 56 0.79 -10.65 -4.11
C TYR A 56 1.30 -11.82 -3.27
N SER A 57 1.29 -13.01 -3.87
CA SER A 57 1.88 -14.20 -3.28
C SER A 57 3.01 -14.73 -4.16
N GLU A 58 4.08 -15.20 -3.51
CA GLU A 58 5.20 -15.86 -4.18
C GLU A 58 5.00 -17.39 -4.08
N LYS A 59 4.89 -18.08 -5.22
CA LYS A 59 4.73 -19.55 -5.30
C LYS A 59 5.85 -20.14 -6.17
N GLY A 60 6.97 -20.50 -5.55
CA GLY A 60 8.16 -20.95 -6.28
C GLY A 60 8.74 -19.82 -7.15
N ASP A 61 8.94 -20.06 -8.44
CA ASP A 61 9.42 -19.04 -9.39
C ASP A 61 8.29 -18.20 -10.04
N LYS A 62 7.11 -18.15 -9.39
CA LYS A 62 5.95 -17.40 -9.86
C LYS A 62 5.49 -16.39 -8.82
N ILE A 63 5.15 -15.20 -9.28
CA ILE A 63 4.50 -14.16 -8.50
C ILE A 63 3.06 -14.04 -9.00
N VAL A 64 2.10 -14.18 -8.11
CA VAL A 64 0.67 -13.99 -8.41
C VAL A 64 0.22 -12.69 -7.76
N ILE A 65 -0.09 -11.70 -8.57
CA ILE A 65 -0.67 -10.43 -8.10
C ILE A 65 -2.15 -10.68 -7.80
N ASN A 66 -2.50 -10.60 -6.52
CA ASN A 66 -3.86 -10.84 -6.02
C ASN A 66 -4.72 -9.60 -6.21
N SER A 67 -4.21 -8.43 -5.82
CA SER A 67 -4.87 -7.14 -6.01
C SER A 67 -3.87 -6.00 -6.14
N VAL A 68 -4.35 -4.89 -6.70
CA VAL A 68 -3.63 -3.64 -6.90
C VAL A 68 -4.52 -2.49 -6.49
N TYR A 69 -3.98 -1.56 -5.72
CA TYR A 69 -4.72 -0.39 -5.26
C TYR A 69 -3.78 0.81 -5.07
N CYS A 70 -4.34 2.01 -5.05
CA CYS A 70 -3.56 3.23 -4.92
C CYS A 70 -4.36 4.37 -4.29
N HIS A 71 -3.65 5.34 -3.74
CA HIS A 71 -4.19 6.61 -3.26
C HIS A 71 -3.25 7.78 -3.58
N LYS A 72 -3.78 9.00 -3.60
CA LYS A 72 -3.07 10.27 -3.87
C LYS A 72 -2.51 10.94 -2.62
N LEU A 73 -2.91 10.48 -1.44
CA LEU A 73 -2.44 11.03 -0.18
C LEU A 73 -0.93 10.74 -0.01
N ALA A 74 -0.16 11.74 0.40
CA ALA A 74 1.25 11.60 0.77
C ALA A 74 1.35 11.06 2.20
N ILE A 75 2.15 10.01 2.38
CA ILE A 75 2.41 9.39 3.68
C ILE A 75 3.42 10.26 4.45
N ARG A 76 3.05 10.64 5.67
CA ARG A 76 3.86 11.42 6.60
C ARG A 76 4.25 10.53 7.79
N ASP A 77 4.03 11.02 9.00
CA ASP A 77 4.54 10.42 10.23
C ASP A 77 3.58 9.40 10.83
N ILE A 78 4.14 8.37 11.48
CA ILE A 78 3.36 7.47 12.34
C ILE A 78 2.99 8.26 13.60
N VAL A 79 1.69 8.40 13.85
CA VAL A 79 1.16 9.17 14.99
C VAL A 79 0.61 8.28 16.10
N LEU A 80 0.32 7.01 15.80
CA LEU A 80 -0.13 6.04 16.79
C LEU A 80 0.37 4.64 16.44
N THR A 81 0.78 3.91 17.47
CA THR A 81 1.13 2.49 17.39
C THR A 81 0.24 1.71 18.34
N GLY A 82 -0.23 0.55 17.89
CA GLY A 82 -1.14 -0.32 18.62
C GLY A 82 -0.62 -1.76 18.67
N GLU A 83 -1.51 -2.71 18.44
CA GLU A 83 -1.22 -4.14 18.56
C GLU A 83 -0.37 -4.67 17.40
N GLU A 84 0.46 -5.67 17.68
CA GLU A 84 1.18 -6.42 16.65
C GLU A 84 0.22 -7.12 15.69
N THR A 85 0.61 -7.20 14.43
CA THR A 85 -0.14 -7.94 13.40
C THR A 85 0.63 -9.17 12.95
N ALA A 86 0.00 -9.99 12.11
CA ALA A 86 0.69 -11.09 11.44
C ALA A 86 1.75 -10.62 10.44
N TRP A 87 1.73 -9.34 10.04
CA TRP A 87 2.68 -8.78 9.09
C TRP A 87 4.06 -8.56 9.72
N LYS A 88 5.09 -8.81 8.93
CA LYS A 88 6.49 -8.54 9.27
C LYS A 88 7.15 -7.74 8.17
N TYR A 89 7.98 -6.78 8.54
CA TYR A 89 8.71 -5.99 7.57
C TYR A 89 9.95 -6.76 7.08
N CYS A 90 10.02 -7.03 5.77
CA CYS A 90 11.06 -7.90 5.22
C CYS A 90 12.48 -7.32 5.29
N LYS A 91 12.64 -6.02 5.53
CA LYS A 91 13.95 -5.36 5.61
C LYS A 91 14.65 -5.59 6.93
N ASN A 92 13.94 -5.48 8.05
CA ASN A 92 14.49 -5.61 9.40
C ASN A 92 13.90 -6.80 10.19
N ASN A 93 12.95 -7.54 9.60
CA ASN A 93 12.26 -8.68 10.18
C ASN A 93 11.48 -8.37 11.48
N LYS A 94 11.11 -7.10 11.68
CA LYS A 94 10.32 -6.64 12.83
C LYS A 94 8.83 -6.83 12.60
N PRO A 95 8.03 -7.02 13.67
CA PRO A 95 6.58 -7.07 13.56
C PRO A 95 6.05 -5.71 13.11
N VAL A 96 5.07 -5.76 12.22
CA VAL A 96 4.30 -4.59 11.80
C VAL A 96 3.09 -4.52 12.71
N MET A 97 2.79 -3.34 13.24
CA MET A 97 1.69 -3.11 14.16
C MET A 97 0.52 -2.43 13.46
N LYS A 98 -0.68 -2.54 14.03
CA LYS A 98 -1.76 -1.61 13.69
C LYS A 98 -1.38 -0.24 14.24
N GLY A 99 -1.66 0.80 13.50
CA GLY A 99 -1.34 2.16 13.91
C GLY A 99 -2.16 3.18 13.16
N HIS A 100 -1.80 4.44 13.36
CA HIS A 100 -2.27 5.53 12.51
C HIS A 100 -1.07 6.26 11.91
N THR A 101 -1.22 6.69 10.68
CA THR A 101 -0.25 7.51 9.96
C THR A 101 -0.92 8.77 9.46
N ASP A 102 -0.20 9.88 9.58
CA ASP A 102 -0.61 11.14 8.98
C ASP A 102 -0.51 11.05 7.47
N LEU A 103 -1.59 11.47 6.82
CA LEU A 103 -1.76 11.51 5.39
C LEU A 103 -2.04 12.94 4.99
N GLU A 104 -1.23 13.44 4.06
CA GLU A 104 -1.36 14.79 3.55
C GLU A 104 -1.90 14.79 2.13
N TYR A 105 -2.85 15.67 1.87
CA TYR A 105 -3.28 15.98 0.52
C TYR A 105 -3.65 17.44 0.39
N MET A 106 -3.06 18.11 -0.60
CA MET A 106 -3.26 19.54 -0.87
C MET A 106 -3.06 20.44 0.37
N GLY A 107 -2.07 20.11 1.21
CA GLY A 107 -1.74 20.87 2.44
C GLY A 107 -2.63 20.58 3.64
N ALA A 108 -3.66 19.74 3.51
CA ALA A 108 -4.45 19.25 4.63
C ALA A 108 -3.88 17.91 5.13
N VAL A 109 -3.65 17.81 6.44
CA VAL A 109 -3.16 16.59 7.09
C VAL A 109 -4.28 15.93 7.90
N ARG A 110 -4.45 14.61 7.76
CA ARG A 110 -5.35 13.79 8.57
C ARG A 110 -4.68 12.48 8.92
N SER A 111 -4.87 12.02 10.15
CA SER A 111 -4.46 10.70 10.56
C SER A 111 -5.49 9.65 10.12
N GLY A 112 -5.00 8.52 9.63
CA GLY A 112 -5.83 7.37 9.24
C GLY A 112 -5.21 6.05 9.70
N PRO A 113 -6.01 4.99 9.86
CA PRO A 113 -5.50 3.68 10.25
C PRO A 113 -4.52 3.15 9.19
N SER A 114 -3.45 2.52 9.64
CA SER A 114 -2.37 1.98 8.81
C SER A 114 -1.69 0.79 9.49
N LEU A 115 -0.93 0.03 8.70
CA LEU A 115 0.04 -0.93 9.17
C LEU A 115 1.38 -0.20 9.33
N VAL A 116 1.95 -0.17 10.53
CA VAL A 116 3.11 0.66 10.85
C VAL A 116 4.27 -0.18 11.36
N GLU A 117 5.47 0.19 10.94
CA GLU A 117 6.70 -0.33 11.51
C GLU A 117 7.47 0.84 12.14
N PRO A 118 7.47 0.96 13.48
CA PRO A 118 7.88 2.18 14.17
C PRO A 118 9.40 2.38 14.17
N GLU A 119 10.20 1.32 14.02
CA GLU A 119 11.67 1.46 14.07
C GLU A 119 12.22 2.11 12.79
N SER A 120 11.61 1.85 11.64
CA SER A 120 11.97 2.46 10.35
C SER A 120 11.13 3.69 10.02
N GLY A 121 9.99 3.89 10.67
CA GLY A 121 9.05 4.96 10.33
C GLY A 121 8.15 4.65 9.13
N GLU A 122 8.22 3.42 8.59
CA GLU A 122 7.46 3.02 7.41
C GLU A 122 6.02 2.62 7.75
N SER A 123 5.13 2.86 6.79
CA SER A 123 3.74 2.45 6.89
C SER A 123 3.15 1.92 5.58
N TRP A 124 2.19 1.03 5.69
CA TRP A 124 1.43 0.45 4.58
C TRP A 124 -0.05 0.59 4.86
N PHE A 125 -0.84 0.59 3.79
CA PHE A 125 -2.29 0.61 3.88
C PHE A 125 -2.81 -0.64 3.21
N GLU A 126 -3.80 -1.30 3.82
CA GLU A 126 -4.47 -2.42 3.21
C GLU A 126 -5.51 -1.94 2.19
N GLU A 127 -5.87 -2.81 1.25
CA GLU A 127 -6.74 -2.48 0.12
C GLU A 127 -8.05 -1.81 0.55
N TYR A 128 -8.75 -2.37 1.53
CA TYR A 128 -10.05 -1.86 1.99
C TYR A 128 -9.96 -0.42 2.52
N LEU A 129 -8.83 -0.03 3.11
CA LEU A 129 -8.59 1.34 3.57
C LEU A 129 -8.33 2.26 2.37
N ALA A 130 -7.48 1.81 1.43
CA ALA A 130 -7.12 2.59 0.26
C ALA A 130 -8.32 2.86 -0.66
N VAL A 131 -9.17 1.87 -0.90
CA VAL A 131 -10.34 2.01 -1.79
C VAL A 131 -11.56 2.60 -1.08
N GLY A 132 -11.62 2.54 0.26
CA GLY A 132 -12.72 3.05 1.06
C GLY A 132 -12.40 4.40 1.73
N ALA A 133 -11.76 4.33 2.90
CA ALA A 133 -11.53 5.50 3.76
C ALA A 133 -10.66 6.57 3.09
N LEU A 134 -9.57 6.17 2.42
CA LEU A 134 -8.66 7.11 1.77
C LEU A 134 -9.30 7.75 0.53
N ALA A 135 -10.00 6.98 -0.29
CA ALA A 135 -10.76 7.49 -1.42
C ALA A 135 -11.86 8.49 -0.98
N THR A 136 -12.53 8.20 0.14
CA THR A 136 -13.54 9.11 0.71
C THR A 136 -12.89 10.41 1.22
N ALA A 137 -11.75 10.31 1.92
CA ALA A 137 -11.01 11.47 2.37
C ALA A 137 -10.57 12.35 1.19
N GLU A 138 -10.03 11.75 0.13
CA GLU A 138 -9.68 12.45 -1.11
C GLU A 138 -10.86 13.21 -1.73
N ALA A 139 -12.02 12.56 -1.85
CA ALA A 139 -13.22 13.19 -2.39
C ALA A 139 -13.69 14.37 -1.53
N LEU A 140 -13.66 14.23 -0.20
CA LEU A 140 -14.01 15.31 0.74
C LEU A 140 -13.05 16.51 0.62
N PHE A 141 -11.75 16.26 0.47
CA PHE A 141 -10.78 17.33 0.26
C PHE A 141 -11.00 18.07 -1.05
N GLN A 142 -11.39 17.36 -2.11
CA GLN A 142 -11.71 17.97 -3.40
C GLN A 142 -13.01 18.79 -3.35
N GLN A 143 -14.04 18.30 -2.63
CA GLN A 143 -15.32 19.00 -2.50
C GLN A 143 -15.23 20.28 -1.69
N LYS A 144 -14.40 20.36 -0.64
CA LYS A 144 -14.21 21.60 0.16
C LYS A 144 -13.62 22.78 -0.62
N ARG A 145 -13.26 22.56 -1.89
CA ARG A 145 -12.78 23.59 -2.81
C ARG A 145 -13.87 24.10 -3.76
N ALA A 146 -14.96 23.36 -3.97
CA ALA A 146 -16.09 23.76 -4.81
C ALA A 146 -17.03 24.70 -4.04
#